data_AF-A0A520J1V3-F1
#
_entry.id   AF-A0A520J1V3-F1
#
_cell.length_a   1.000
_cell.length_b   1.000
_cell.length_c   1.000
_cell.angle_alpha   90.00
_cell.angle_beta   90.00
_cell.angle_gamma   90.00
#
_symmetry.space_group_name_H-M   'P 1'
#
loop_
_entity.id
_entity.type
_entity.pdbx_description
1 polymer ?
#
loop_
_entity_poly.entity_id
_entity_poly.type
_entity_poly.pdbx_seq_one_letter_code
_entity_poly.pdbx_strand_id
1 'polypeptide(L)'
;MKTYVYLDWNIYNKIEKVDSLPESERLVYNRIREQILGDYIVTPYSNAHINDLARGYKKDNRFVQGHIENISHLSKNLCLTQYWNENRVTWHFRDPLEFLQTTVKDSENNTTLEGFLSEDETGLSRIPFMPLKYNKLPEDFAQLFEGNSLFDIMYPKTKVSMTYYSFAEDMFDFVHNIKKDFALYKQFRKLINDNRKKLPQSKSLFDGIDKSITSIPSQLKFDNIWEKYKASQTFKNSRFQLIIDTYYKLDLGGYMQDEKFENLIDDSLHVYYGAQCDFFVTNDDRCFAKATKVFEDLQIKTKVLKPLDCPQSFA
;
A
#
# COMPACT_ATOMS: atom_id res chain seq x y z
N MET A 1 13.64 -30.29 2.26
CA MET A 1 12.94 -29.16 2.91
C MET A 1 12.10 -28.52 1.80
N LYS A 2 10.86 -28.08 2.03
CA LYS A 2 10.08 -27.43 0.97
C LYS A 2 10.58 -25.99 0.81
N THR A 3 10.89 -25.58 -0.41
CA THR A 3 11.34 -24.22 -0.71
C THR A 3 10.16 -23.34 -1.04
N TYR A 4 10.03 -22.22 -0.32
CA TYR A 4 8.95 -21.26 -0.49
C TYR A 4 9.43 -20.11 -1.38
N VAL A 5 8.69 -19.86 -2.46
CA VAL A 5 9.02 -18.81 -3.43
C VAL A 5 7.80 -17.92 -3.58
N TYR A 6 7.92 -16.65 -3.21
CA TYR A 6 6.88 -15.66 -3.47
C TYR A 6 7.11 -15.08 -4.87
N LEU A 7 6.09 -15.16 -5.71
CA LEU A 7 6.10 -14.59 -7.05
C LEU A 7 5.32 -13.28 -7.04
N ASP A 8 5.85 -12.25 -7.67
CA ASP A 8 5.11 -11.01 -7.96
C ASP A 8 4.00 -11.29 -8.99
N TRP A 9 2.96 -10.44 -9.01
CA TRP A 9 1.90 -10.47 -10.01
C TRP A 9 2.44 -10.46 -11.45
N ASN A 10 3.51 -9.69 -11.71
CA ASN A 10 4.10 -9.64 -13.05
C ASN A 10 4.63 -11.01 -13.53
N ILE A 11 5.01 -11.90 -12.62
CA ILE A 11 5.46 -13.25 -12.92
C ILE A 11 4.27 -14.16 -13.25
N TYR A 12 3.21 -14.12 -12.44
CA TYR A 12 1.98 -14.86 -12.71
C TYR A 12 1.41 -14.54 -14.10
N ASN A 13 1.34 -13.25 -14.45
CA ASN A 13 0.86 -12.77 -15.74
C ASN A 13 1.72 -13.29 -16.91
N LYS A 14 3.04 -13.36 -16.75
CA LYS A 14 3.96 -13.90 -17.75
C LYS A 14 3.84 -15.41 -17.91
N ILE A 15 3.66 -16.15 -16.81
CA ILE A 15 3.44 -17.61 -16.83
C ILE A 15 2.13 -17.94 -17.56
N GLU A 16 1.07 -17.18 -17.33
CA GLU A 16 -0.21 -17.40 -18.02
C GLU A 16 -0.11 -17.20 -19.54
N LYS A 17 0.67 -16.20 -19.96
CA LYS A 17 0.84 -15.82 -21.37
C LYS A 17 2.06 -16.47 -22.01
N VAL A 18 2.60 -17.52 -21.42
CA VAL A 18 3.91 -18.09 -21.77
C VAL A 18 4.02 -18.49 -23.24
N ASP A 19 2.92 -18.97 -23.84
CA ASP A 19 2.89 -19.38 -25.25
C ASP A 19 3.01 -18.21 -26.23
N SER A 20 2.73 -16.98 -25.78
CA SER A 20 2.85 -15.76 -26.58
C SER A 20 4.18 -15.03 -26.42
N LEU A 21 5.06 -15.52 -25.53
CA LEU A 21 6.34 -14.90 -25.24
C LEU A 21 7.41 -15.27 -26.26
N PRO A 22 8.43 -14.41 -26.48
CA PRO A 22 9.63 -14.78 -27.21
C PRO A 22 10.28 -16.04 -26.63
N GLU A 23 10.95 -16.82 -27.47
CA GLU A 23 11.51 -18.13 -27.07
C GLU A 23 12.40 -18.06 -25.82
N SER A 24 13.24 -17.04 -25.73
CA SER A 24 14.14 -16.82 -24.58
C SER A 24 13.38 -16.60 -23.27
N GLU A 25 12.31 -15.80 -23.27
CA GLU A 25 11.45 -15.60 -22.09
C GLU A 25 10.63 -16.86 -21.79
N ARG A 26 10.08 -17.50 -22.83
CA ARG A 26 9.24 -18.69 -22.71
C ARG A 26 9.94 -19.81 -21.94
N LEU A 27 11.22 -20.07 -22.24
CA LEU A 27 12.03 -21.07 -21.53
C LEU A 27 12.13 -20.79 -20.03
N VAL A 28 12.31 -19.51 -19.66
CA VAL A 28 12.48 -19.08 -18.27
C VAL A 28 11.18 -19.26 -17.48
N TYR A 29 10.06 -18.78 -18.00
CA TYR A 29 8.77 -18.87 -17.30
C TYR A 29 8.21 -20.29 -17.29
N ASN A 30 8.44 -21.10 -18.33
CA ASN A 30 8.10 -22.52 -18.31
C ASN A 30 8.88 -23.28 -17.24
N ARG A 31 10.18 -23.01 -17.09
CA ARG A 31 10.97 -23.62 -16.02
C ARG A 31 10.42 -23.30 -14.64
N ILE A 32 10.08 -22.04 -14.36
CA ILE A 32 9.48 -21.64 -13.08
C ILE A 32 8.14 -22.37 -12.88
N ARG A 33 7.29 -22.40 -13.91
CA ARG A 33 6.01 -23.11 -13.90
C ARG A 33 6.18 -24.60 -13.61
N GLU A 34 7.11 -25.28 -14.27
CA GLU A 34 7.39 -26.70 -14.09
C GLU A 34 7.88 -27.02 -12.68
N GLN A 35 8.69 -26.15 -12.07
CA GLN A 35 9.13 -26.33 -10.69
C GLN A 35 7.97 -26.23 -9.69
N ILE A 36 6.99 -25.35 -9.94
CA ILE A 36 5.76 -25.24 -9.13
C ILE A 36 4.90 -26.49 -9.30
N LEU A 37 4.62 -26.87 -10.55
CA LEU A 37 3.75 -28.01 -10.86
C LEU A 37 4.36 -29.35 -10.42
N GLY A 38 5.68 -29.46 -10.42
CA GLY A 38 6.43 -30.60 -9.91
C GLY A 38 6.62 -30.62 -8.40
N ASP A 39 6.01 -29.69 -7.66
CA ASP A 39 6.11 -29.58 -6.18
C ASP A 39 7.54 -29.36 -5.64
N TYR A 40 8.47 -28.92 -6.48
CA TYR A 40 9.83 -28.53 -6.06
C TYR A 40 9.83 -27.20 -5.32
N ILE A 41 8.92 -26.29 -5.69
CA ILE A 41 8.69 -25.04 -4.98
C ILE A 41 7.22 -24.88 -4.62
N VAL A 42 6.97 -24.23 -3.48
CA VAL A 42 5.64 -23.85 -3.03
C VAL A 42 5.50 -22.34 -3.17
N THR A 43 4.51 -21.89 -3.94
CA THR A 43 4.24 -20.47 -4.16
C THR A 43 2.91 -20.05 -3.54
N PRO A 44 2.89 -19.21 -2.50
CA PRO A 44 1.65 -18.64 -2.03
C PRO A 44 1.25 -17.41 -2.86
N TYR A 45 -0.04 -17.12 -2.94
CA TYR A 45 -0.54 -15.79 -3.32
C TYR A 45 -0.84 -14.95 -2.08
N SER A 46 -1.26 -13.70 -2.24
CA SER A 46 -1.57 -12.79 -1.13
C SER A 46 -2.61 -11.75 -1.53
N ASN A 47 -3.02 -10.89 -0.58
CA ASN A 47 -3.89 -9.76 -0.90
C ASN A 47 -3.24 -8.73 -1.84
N ALA A 48 -1.89 -8.69 -1.97
CA ALA A 48 -1.24 -7.84 -2.97
C ALA A 48 -1.65 -8.23 -4.40
N HIS A 49 -1.65 -9.54 -4.69
CA HIS A 49 -2.13 -10.08 -5.97
C HIS A 49 -3.61 -9.78 -6.20
N ILE A 50 -4.43 -9.88 -5.14
CA ILE A 50 -5.85 -9.58 -5.23
C ILE A 50 -6.09 -8.09 -5.49
N ASN A 51 -5.33 -7.20 -4.87
CA ASN A 51 -5.38 -5.76 -5.14
C ASN A 51 -5.02 -5.43 -6.59
N ASP A 52 -3.97 -6.07 -7.12
CA ASP A 52 -3.57 -5.94 -8.53
C ASP A 52 -4.73 -6.31 -9.46
N LEU A 53 -5.40 -7.43 -9.18
CA LEU A 53 -6.53 -7.93 -9.96
C LEU A 53 -7.80 -7.08 -9.79
N ALA A 54 -8.09 -6.59 -8.58
CA ALA A 54 -9.26 -5.77 -8.31
C ALA A 54 -9.29 -4.50 -9.16
N ARG A 55 -8.12 -3.94 -9.48
CA ARG A 55 -8.01 -2.79 -10.40
C ARG A 55 -8.38 -3.14 -11.84
N GLY A 56 -7.98 -4.32 -12.31
CA GLY A 56 -8.36 -4.84 -13.62
C GLY A 56 -9.84 -5.21 -13.69
N TYR A 57 -10.35 -5.81 -12.61
CA TYR A 57 -11.74 -6.23 -12.47
C TYR A 57 -12.70 -5.06 -12.68
N LYS A 58 -12.47 -3.91 -12.03
CA LYS A 58 -13.29 -2.71 -12.18
C LYS A 58 -13.36 -2.16 -13.62
N LYS A 59 -12.45 -2.56 -14.51
CA LYS A 59 -12.40 -2.12 -15.92
C LYS A 59 -13.03 -3.13 -16.87
N ASP A 60 -12.76 -4.43 -16.69
CA ASP A 60 -13.42 -5.51 -17.43
C ASP A 60 -13.45 -6.82 -16.59
N ASN A 61 -14.65 -7.18 -16.12
CA ASN A 61 -14.87 -8.37 -15.30
C ASN A 61 -14.48 -9.68 -16.02
N ARG A 62 -14.51 -9.72 -17.36
CA ARG A 62 -14.22 -10.95 -18.14
C ARG A 62 -12.73 -11.24 -18.23
N PHE A 63 -11.88 -10.23 -18.01
CA PHE A 63 -10.44 -10.35 -18.11
C PHE A 63 -9.79 -11.05 -16.90
N VAL A 64 -10.51 -11.12 -15.78
CA VAL A 64 -9.93 -11.55 -14.50
C VAL A 64 -10.08 -13.05 -14.24
N GLN A 65 -10.97 -13.73 -14.97
CA GLN A 65 -11.23 -15.17 -14.74
C GLN A 65 -9.98 -16.04 -15.00
N GLY A 66 -9.31 -15.86 -16.14
CA GLY A 66 -8.09 -16.61 -16.47
C GLY A 66 -6.94 -16.35 -15.51
N HIS A 67 -6.81 -15.10 -15.05
CA HIS A 67 -5.84 -14.70 -14.04
C HIS A 67 -6.07 -15.40 -12.69
N ILE A 68 -7.32 -15.43 -12.23
CA ILE A 68 -7.71 -16.08 -10.96
C ILE A 68 -7.50 -17.59 -11.03
N GLU A 69 -7.86 -18.23 -12.14
CA GLU A 69 -7.63 -19.65 -12.36
C GLU A 69 -6.14 -19.99 -12.34
N ASN A 70 -5.31 -19.16 -12.98
CA ASN A 70 -3.86 -19.35 -12.98
C ASN A 70 -3.25 -19.21 -11.57
N ILE A 71 -3.66 -18.18 -10.81
CA ILE A 71 -3.23 -18.04 -9.40
C ILE A 71 -3.67 -19.26 -8.59
N SER A 72 -4.94 -19.65 -8.69
CA SER A 72 -5.49 -20.79 -7.94
C SER A 72 -4.73 -22.08 -8.24
N HIS A 73 -4.50 -22.36 -9.53
CA HIS A 73 -3.82 -23.56 -9.99
C HIS A 73 -2.35 -23.63 -9.52
N LEU A 74 -1.60 -22.54 -9.67
CA LEU A 74 -0.17 -22.51 -9.30
C LEU A 74 0.03 -22.46 -7.79
N SER A 75 -0.79 -21.70 -7.06
CA SER A 75 -0.66 -21.58 -5.60
C SER A 75 -1.33 -22.72 -4.83
N LYS A 76 -2.15 -23.54 -5.51
CA LYS A 76 -3.05 -24.51 -4.86
C LYS A 76 -3.87 -23.85 -3.75
N ASN A 77 -4.30 -22.62 -4.00
CA ASN A 77 -5.03 -21.75 -3.08
C ASN A 77 -4.28 -21.41 -1.77
N LEU A 78 -2.97 -21.65 -1.68
CA LEU A 78 -2.17 -21.25 -0.53
C LEU A 78 -2.02 -19.73 -0.52
N CYS A 79 -2.43 -19.11 0.58
CA CYS A 79 -2.51 -17.67 0.74
C CYS A 79 -1.68 -17.18 1.94
N LEU A 80 -1.03 -16.04 1.76
CA LEU A 80 -0.47 -15.20 2.81
C LEU A 80 -1.36 -13.99 3.00
N THR A 81 -1.85 -13.78 4.21
CA THR A 81 -2.58 -12.55 4.55
C THR A 81 -2.20 -12.07 5.93
N GLN A 82 -1.99 -10.77 6.06
CA GLN A 82 -1.94 -10.08 7.34
C GLN A 82 -3.34 -9.60 7.70
N TYR A 83 -4.01 -10.29 8.63
CA TYR A 83 -5.32 -9.86 9.12
C TYR A 83 -5.20 -8.73 10.14
N TRP A 84 -6.27 -7.94 10.26
CA TRP A 84 -6.36 -6.91 11.28
C TRP A 84 -6.21 -7.52 12.68
N ASN A 85 -5.48 -6.84 13.56
CA ASN A 85 -5.23 -7.27 14.95
C ASN A 85 -4.41 -8.56 15.12
N GLU A 86 -3.87 -9.13 14.03
CA GLU A 86 -2.90 -10.23 14.10
C GLU A 86 -1.46 -9.70 14.08
N ASN A 87 -0.55 -10.39 14.76
CA ASN A 87 0.85 -9.96 14.90
C ASN A 87 1.78 -10.63 13.89
N ARG A 88 1.25 -11.58 13.11
CA ARG A 88 2.00 -12.42 12.18
C ARG A 88 1.18 -12.62 10.91
N VAL A 89 1.88 -12.89 9.81
CA VAL A 89 1.25 -13.33 8.56
C VAL A 89 0.61 -14.69 8.77
N THR A 90 -0.64 -14.82 8.36
CA THR A 90 -1.39 -16.07 8.41
C THR A 90 -1.25 -16.81 7.08
N TRP A 91 -0.69 -18.01 7.17
CA TRP A 91 -0.62 -18.99 6.09
C TRP A 91 -1.87 -19.86 6.15
N HIS A 92 -2.70 -19.79 5.12
CA HIS A 92 -3.95 -20.54 5.08
C HIS A 92 -4.36 -20.83 3.63
N PHE A 93 -5.38 -21.65 3.44
CA PHE A 93 -5.95 -21.88 2.12
C PHE A 93 -7.19 -21.03 1.95
N ARG A 94 -7.24 -20.27 0.86
CA ARG A 94 -8.38 -19.43 0.50
C ARG A 94 -8.54 -19.39 -1.01
N ASP A 95 -9.78 -19.46 -1.46
CA ASP A 95 -10.09 -19.36 -2.89
C ASP A 95 -9.83 -17.92 -3.39
N PRO A 96 -9.00 -17.72 -4.44
CA PRO A 96 -8.69 -16.38 -4.94
C PRO A 96 -9.90 -15.63 -5.49
N LEU A 97 -10.90 -16.33 -6.06
CA LEU A 97 -12.12 -15.69 -6.57
C LEU A 97 -12.96 -15.14 -5.41
N GLU A 98 -13.15 -15.93 -4.37
CA GLU A 98 -13.82 -15.52 -3.13
C GLU A 98 -13.11 -14.32 -2.48
N PHE A 99 -11.77 -14.34 -2.43
CA PHE A 99 -11.00 -13.22 -1.91
C PHE A 99 -11.16 -11.96 -2.76
N LEU A 100 -11.12 -12.08 -4.09
CA LEU A 100 -11.36 -10.94 -4.98
C LEU A 100 -12.76 -10.34 -4.78
N GLN A 101 -13.79 -11.18 -4.75
CA GLN A 101 -15.18 -10.74 -4.59
C GLN A 101 -15.40 -10.02 -3.27
N THR A 102 -14.86 -10.55 -2.16
CA THR A 102 -14.92 -9.87 -0.85
C THR A 102 -14.18 -8.54 -0.87
N THR A 103 -12.99 -8.48 -1.47
CA THR A 103 -12.20 -7.24 -1.59
C THR A 103 -12.91 -6.16 -2.41
N VAL A 104 -13.53 -6.55 -3.54
CA VAL A 104 -14.28 -5.60 -4.38
C VAL A 104 -15.49 -5.05 -3.63
N LYS A 105 -16.27 -5.92 -2.98
CA LYS A 105 -17.43 -5.54 -2.17
C LYS A 105 -17.05 -4.57 -1.05
N ASP A 106 -15.99 -4.85 -0.30
CA ASP A 106 -15.53 -3.99 0.79
C ASP A 106 -15.05 -2.63 0.29
N SER A 107 -14.47 -2.59 -0.92
CA SER A 107 -14.01 -1.34 -1.55
C SER A 107 -15.14 -0.41 -2.01
N GLU A 108 -16.33 -0.95 -2.27
CA GLU A 108 -17.50 -0.18 -2.72
C GLU A 108 -18.24 0.49 -1.56
N ASN A 109 -18.22 -0.14 -0.37
CA ASN A 109 -18.93 0.33 0.81
C ASN A 109 -18.23 1.49 1.56
N ASN A 110 -16.93 1.72 1.32
CA ASN A 110 -16.08 2.62 2.12
C ASN A 110 -15.64 3.91 1.41
N THR A 111 -16.49 4.47 0.55
CA THR A 111 -16.11 5.61 -0.31
C THR A 111 -16.46 6.99 0.26
N THR A 112 -17.22 7.05 1.36
CA THR A 112 -17.62 8.31 2.01
C THR A 112 -17.53 8.18 3.53
N LEU A 113 -17.40 9.31 4.23
CA LEU A 113 -17.45 9.34 5.70
C LEU A 113 -18.76 8.76 6.23
N GLU A 114 -19.91 9.08 5.62
CA GLU A 114 -21.20 8.53 6.04
C GLU A 114 -21.28 7.01 5.83
N GLY A 115 -20.72 6.52 4.72
CA GLY A 115 -20.58 5.07 4.47
C GLY A 115 -19.77 4.38 5.55
N PHE A 116 -18.60 4.93 5.89
CA PHE A 116 -17.76 4.44 6.98
C PHE A 116 -18.47 4.45 8.34
N LEU A 117 -19.18 5.53 8.66
CA LEU A 117 -19.95 5.62 9.91
C LEU A 117 -21.16 4.68 9.92
N SER A 118 -21.70 4.32 8.76
CA SER A 118 -22.84 3.40 8.64
C SER A 118 -22.48 1.93 8.83
N GLU A 119 -21.21 1.56 8.88
CA GLU A 119 -20.78 0.18 9.17
C GLU A 119 -21.10 -0.27 10.60
N ASP A 120 -21.29 0.68 11.52
CA ASP A 120 -21.73 0.40 12.88
C ASP A 120 -23.26 0.34 12.96
N GLU A 121 -23.81 -0.87 13.01
CA GLU A 121 -25.25 -1.11 13.14
C GLU A 121 -25.86 -0.52 14.42
N THR A 122 -25.04 -0.26 15.46
CA THR A 122 -25.51 0.36 16.70
C THR A 122 -25.73 1.87 16.57
N GLY A 123 -25.15 2.49 15.53
CA GLY A 123 -25.19 3.92 15.29
C GLY A 123 -24.35 4.76 16.26
N LEU A 124 -23.60 4.13 17.18
CA LEU A 124 -22.76 4.82 18.15
C LEU A 124 -21.63 5.59 17.47
N SER A 125 -21.09 5.07 16.38
CA SER A 125 -20.08 5.72 15.53
C SER A 125 -20.50 7.14 15.08
N ARG A 126 -21.80 7.39 14.88
CA ARG A 126 -22.34 8.66 14.38
C ARG A 126 -22.46 9.72 15.47
N ILE A 127 -22.62 9.31 16.73
CA ILE A 127 -22.88 10.21 17.86
C ILE A 127 -21.76 11.25 18.02
N PRO A 128 -20.46 10.91 17.97
CA PRO A 128 -19.37 11.90 18.05
C PRO A 128 -19.34 12.89 16.88
N PHE A 129 -19.89 12.52 15.71
CA PHE A 129 -19.87 13.35 14.51
C PHE A 129 -21.08 14.27 14.39
N MET A 130 -22.18 14.00 15.10
CA MET A 130 -23.37 14.85 15.10
C MET A 130 -23.08 16.32 15.49
N PRO A 131 -22.34 16.61 16.58
CA PRO A 131 -22.02 18.00 16.94
C PRO A 131 -21.22 18.74 15.86
N LEU A 132 -20.38 18.03 15.10
CA LEU A 132 -19.56 18.63 14.05
C LEU A 132 -20.39 19.20 12.90
N LYS A 133 -21.64 18.72 12.71
CA LYS A 133 -22.57 19.25 11.70
C LYS A 133 -23.03 20.66 12.02
N TYR A 134 -23.02 21.04 13.30
CA TYR A 134 -23.52 22.33 13.78
C TYR A 134 -22.41 23.29 14.20
N ASN A 135 -21.22 22.76 14.51
CA ASN A 135 -20.05 23.58 14.84
C ASN A 135 -19.39 24.11 13.56
N LYS A 136 -19.35 25.43 13.44
CA LYS A 136 -18.66 26.12 12.34
C LYS A 136 -17.15 26.09 12.54
N LEU A 137 -16.42 26.04 11.44
CA LEU A 137 -15.01 26.33 11.41
C LEU A 137 -14.75 27.81 11.74
N PRO A 138 -13.55 28.16 12.21
CA PRO A 138 -13.10 29.54 12.33
C PRO A 138 -13.24 30.31 11.01
N GLU A 139 -13.65 31.59 11.08
CA GLU A 139 -13.91 32.41 9.90
C GLU A 139 -12.65 32.65 9.04
N ASP A 140 -11.48 32.71 9.68
CA ASP A 140 -10.17 32.84 9.03
C ASP A 140 -9.79 31.61 8.20
N PHE A 141 -10.42 30.46 8.43
CA PHE A 141 -10.23 29.27 7.58
C PHE A 141 -10.62 29.54 6.11
N ALA A 142 -11.55 30.48 5.85
CA ALA A 142 -11.93 30.84 4.49
C ALA A 142 -10.76 31.42 3.66
N GLN A 143 -9.73 31.97 4.32
CA GLN A 143 -8.54 32.52 3.66
C GLN A 143 -7.73 31.45 2.91
N LEU A 144 -7.88 30.17 3.26
CA LEU A 144 -7.25 29.06 2.54
C LEU A 144 -7.65 29.04 1.05
N PHE A 145 -8.86 29.48 0.73
CA PHE A 145 -9.39 29.46 -0.64
C PHE A 145 -8.90 30.64 -1.49
N GLU A 146 -8.25 31.64 -0.92
CA GLU A 146 -7.83 32.85 -1.64
C GLU A 146 -6.49 32.68 -2.37
N GLY A 147 -5.66 31.69 -1.97
CA GLY A 147 -4.26 31.60 -2.40
C GLY A 147 -3.90 30.42 -3.31
N ASN A 148 -4.67 29.32 -3.31
CA ASN A 148 -4.35 28.13 -4.10
C ASN A 148 -5.59 27.34 -4.51
N SER A 149 -5.80 27.18 -5.81
CA SER A 149 -6.91 26.43 -6.39
C SER A 149 -6.95 24.95 -6.00
N LEU A 150 -5.84 24.39 -5.50
CA LEU A 150 -5.83 23.04 -4.94
C LEU A 150 -6.73 22.94 -3.70
N PHE A 151 -6.85 23.98 -2.88
CA PHE A 151 -7.72 23.94 -1.71
C PHE A 151 -9.20 23.92 -2.07
N ASP A 152 -9.59 24.46 -3.22
CA ASP A 152 -10.94 24.31 -3.75
C ASP A 152 -11.26 22.86 -4.16
N ILE A 153 -10.23 22.12 -4.58
CA ILE A 153 -10.34 20.70 -4.93
C ILE A 153 -10.30 19.84 -3.66
N MET A 154 -9.51 20.24 -2.66
CA MET A 154 -9.39 19.53 -1.38
C MET A 154 -10.64 19.67 -0.51
N TYR A 155 -11.25 20.87 -0.47
CA TYR A 155 -12.31 21.20 0.48
C TYR A 155 -13.59 21.77 -0.15
N PRO A 156 -14.20 21.10 -1.15
CA PRO A 156 -15.37 21.62 -1.86
C PRO A 156 -16.61 21.76 -0.96
N LYS A 157 -16.88 20.83 -0.05
CA LYS A 157 -18.04 20.90 0.86
C LYS A 157 -17.83 21.95 1.96
N THR A 158 -16.60 22.05 2.46
CA THR A 158 -16.17 22.98 3.49
C THR A 158 -16.28 24.41 3.00
N LYS A 159 -15.88 24.67 1.74
CA LYS A 159 -16.00 26.00 1.13
C LYS A 159 -17.41 26.56 1.17
N VAL A 160 -18.43 25.69 1.08
CA VAL A 160 -19.84 26.09 1.09
C VAL A 160 -20.40 26.17 2.52
N SER A 161 -20.15 25.15 3.33
CA SER A 161 -20.85 24.98 4.62
C SER A 161 -20.05 25.46 5.84
N MET A 162 -18.72 25.50 5.74
CA MET A 162 -17.79 25.93 6.79
C MET A 162 -18.07 25.28 8.15
N THR A 163 -18.28 23.97 8.16
CA THR A 163 -18.47 23.18 9.39
C THR A 163 -17.34 22.18 9.58
N TYR A 164 -17.11 21.75 10.82
CA TYR A 164 -16.14 20.69 11.09
C TYR A 164 -16.53 19.37 10.42
N TYR A 165 -17.83 19.12 10.24
CA TYR A 165 -18.31 17.93 9.55
C TYR A 165 -17.96 17.95 8.07
N SER A 166 -18.20 19.05 7.36
CA SER A 166 -17.85 19.13 5.94
C SER A 166 -16.34 19.10 5.71
N PHE A 167 -15.55 19.61 6.66
CA PHE A 167 -14.10 19.43 6.66
C PHE A 167 -13.70 17.96 6.82
N ALA A 168 -14.32 17.23 7.74
CA ALA A 168 -14.06 15.80 7.91
C ALA A 168 -14.46 14.99 6.66
N GLU A 169 -15.60 15.32 6.05
CA GLU A 169 -16.02 14.71 4.78
C GLU A 169 -15.02 14.97 3.66
N ASP A 170 -14.66 16.24 3.45
CA ASP A 170 -13.71 16.62 2.41
C ASP A 170 -12.33 15.99 2.62
N MET A 171 -11.86 15.87 3.86
CA MET A 171 -10.62 15.15 4.19
C MET A 171 -10.70 13.67 3.83
N PHE A 172 -11.83 13.02 4.14
CA PHE A 172 -12.05 11.61 3.81
C PHE A 172 -12.09 11.40 2.30
N ASP A 173 -12.87 12.23 1.60
CA ASP A 173 -13.01 12.22 0.14
C ASP A 173 -11.68 12.54 -0.54
N PHE A 174 -10.91 13.50 -0.02
CA PHE A 174 -9.61 13.87 -0.57
C PHE A 174 -8.59 12.74 -0.46
N VAL A 175 -8.51 12.05 0.69
CA VAL A 175 -7.63 10.87 0.86
C VAL A 175 -8.02 9.76 -0.12
N HIS A 176 -9.31 9.63 -0.43
CA HIS A 176 -9.78 8.68 -1.43
C HIS A 176 -9.43 9.12 -2.87
N ASN A 177 -9.61 10.39 -3.18
CA ASN A 177 -9.39 10.96 -4.50
C ASN A 177 -7.91 11.05 -4.87
N ILE A 178 -7.03 11.41 -3.92
CA ILE A 178 -5.59 11.51 -4.17
C ILE A 178 -4.94 10.16 -4.48
N LYS A 179 -5.53 9.04 -4.00
CA LYS A 179 -5.10 7.69 -4.38
C LYS A 179 -5.36 7.43 -5.86
N LYS A 180 -6.48 7.93 -6.39
CA LYS A 180 -6.98 7.66 -7.75
C LYS A 180 -6.49 8.67 -8.79
N ASP A 181 -6.32 9.94 -8.41
CA ASP A 181 -5.94 11.02 -9.30
C ASP A 181 -4.46 11.41 -9.13
N PHE A 182 -3.66 11.00 -10.10
CA PHE A 182 -2.22 11.26 -10.11
C PHE A 182 -1.87 12.74 -10.29
N ALA A 183 -2.63 13.48 -11.09
CA ALA A 183 -2.39 14.90 -11.29
C ALA A 183 -2.64 15.67 -9.98
N LEU A 184 -3.68 15.26 -9.24
CA LEU A 184 -3.98 15.78 -7.92
C LEU A 184 -2.87 15.45 -6.91
N TYR A 185 -2.39 14.20 -6.86
CA TYR A 185 -1.27 13.80 -5.99
C TYR A 185 -0.01 14.61 -6.27
N LYS A 186 0.36 14.79 -7.54
CA LYS A 186 1.55 15.56 -7.92
C LYS A 186 1.44 17.03 -7.47
N GLN A 187 0.26 17.64 -7.62
CA GLN A 187 0.00 19.01 -7.17
C GLN A 187 0.07 19.12 -5.64
N PHE A 188 -0.54 18.19 -4.92
CA PHE A 188 -0.47 18.13 -3.46
C PHE A 188 0.96 17.94 -2.96
N ARG A 189 1.71 16.99 -3.52
CA ARG A 189 3.12 16.79 -3.19
C ARG A 189 3.96 18.04 -3.45
N LYS A 190 3.71 18.73 -4.57
CA LYS A 190 4.38 20.00 -4.89
C LYS A 190 4.04 21.06 -3.85
N LEU A 191 2.77 21.21 -3.46
CA LEU A 191 2.35 22.13 -2.39
C LEU A 191 3.11 21.85 -1.08
N ILE A 192 3.16 20.59 -0.63
CA ILE A 192 3.88 20.20 0.59
C ILE A 192 5.35 20.57 0.49
N ASN A 193 6.00 20.25 -0.63
CA ASN A 193 7.42 20.54 -0.84
C ASN A 193 7.72 22.04 -0.97
N ASP A 194 6.86 22.80 -1.64
CA ASP A 194 7.01 24.25 -1.82
C ASP A 194 6.76 24.98 -0.49
N ASN A 195 5.76 24.58 0.29
CA ASN A 195 5.53 25.10 1.65
C ASN A 195 6.68 24.75 2.60
N ARG A 196 7.25 23.55 2.46
CA ARG A 196 8.46 23.14 3.22
C ARG A 196 9.67 24.02 2.91
N LYS A 197 9.79 24.52 1.67
CA LYS A 197 10.87 25.42 1.25
C LYS A 197 10.61 26.89 1.61
N LYS A 198 9.35 27.34 1.54
CA LYS A 198 8.95 28.74 1.73
C LYS A 198 8.85 29.17 3.18
N LEU A 199 8.79 28.23 4.13
CA LEU A 199 8.62 28.54 5.54
C LEU A 199 9.86 28.12 6.37
N PRO A 200 10.91 28.97 6.48
CA PRO A 200 11.89 28.82 7.55
C PRO A 200 11.26 28.95 8.95
N GLN A 201 10.14 29.68 9.07
CA GLN A 201 9.35 29.89 10.28
C GLN A 201 8.25 28.82 10.51
N SER A 202 8.02 27.86 9.61
CA SER A 202 7.19 26.69 9.96
C SER A 202 7.93 25.79 10.94
N LYS A 203 9.28 25.85 10.99
CA LYS A 203 10.03 25.35 12.15
C LYS A 203 9.44 25.87 13.44
N SER A 204 8.90 27.11 13.51
CA SER A 204 8.31 27.67 14.73
C SER A 204 6.84 27.40 15.00
N LEU A 205 6.06 27.04 13.97
CA LEU A 205 4.74 26.41 14.16
C LEU A 205 4.91 24.96 14.62
N PHE A 206 5.99 24.30 14.18
CA PHE A 206 6.51 23.11 14.82
C PHE A 206 7.21 23.45 16.16
N ASP A 207 7.76 24.66 16.42
CA ASP A 207 8.29 25.11 17.74
C ASP A 207 7.21 25.29 18.80
N GLY A 208 5.93 25.38 18.46
CA GLY A 208 4.86 25.24 19.47
C GLY A 208 4.71 23.79 19.96
N ILE A 209 4.95 22.86 19.04
CA ILE A 209 5.08 21.42 19.32
C ILE A 209 6.48 21.17 19.93
N ASP A 210 7.52 21.89 19.53
CA ASP A 210 8.92 21.70 19.94
C ASP A 210 9.24 22.41 21.28
N LYS A 211 8.53 23.48 21.67
CA LYS A 211 8.60 24.14 22.99
C LYS A 211 7.84 23.40 24.07
N SER A 212 6.88 22.55 23.71
CA SER A 212 6.36 21.51 24.60
C SER A 212 7.25 20.25 24.61
N ILE A 213 8.37 20.28 23.87
CA ILE A 213 9.37 19.20 23.72
C ILE A 213 10.78 19.65 24.17
N THR A 214 10.96 20.85 24.76
CA THR A 214 12.27 21.28 25.31
C THR A 214 12.76 20.46 26.49
N SER A 215 11.94 19.55 27.03
CA SER A 215 12.33 18.59 28.06
C SER A 215 12.63 17.18 27.53
N ILE A 216 12.70 16.94 26.22
CA ILE A 216 12.89 15.59 25.69
C ILE A 216 14.28 15.42 25.06
N PRO A 217 15.05 14.36 25.44
CA PRO A 217 16.44 14.19 25.03
C PRO A 217 16.61 13.96 23.51
N SER A 218 17.86 14.02 23.02
CA SER A 218 18.34 13.93 21.62
C SER A 218 17.76 12.80 20.73
N GLN A 219 17.04 11.87 21.34
CA GLN A 219 16.17 10.86 20.76
C GLN A 219 14.80 11.41 20.29
N LEU A 220 14.76 12.63 19.76
CA LEU A 220 13.57 13.24 19.11
C LEU A 220 13.86 14.03 17.82
N LYS A 221 15.06 13.90 17.24
CA LYS A 221 15.32 14.29 15.84
C LYS A 221 14.38 13.50 14.89
N PHE A 222 14.15 13.94 13.63
CA PHE A 222 13.16 13.34 12.70
C PHE A 222 13.24 11.80 12.57
N ASP A 223 14.44 11.22 12.64
CA ASP A 223 14.65 9.77 12.68
C ASP A 223 14.02 9.11 13.93
N ASN A 224 14.00 9.83 15.05
CA ASN A 224 13.40 9.40 16.31
C ASN A 224 11.88 9.66 16.41
N ILE A 225 11.32 10.61 15.64
CA ILE A 225 9.85 10.76 15.54
C ILE A 225 9.27 9.49 14.91
N TRP A 226 9.98 8.92 13.94
CA TRP A 226 9.65 7.63 13.34
C TRP A 226 9.89 6.44 14.29
N GLU A 227 10.96 6.46 15.09
CA GLU A 227 11.18 5.47 16.17
C GLU A 227 10.12 5.57 17.30
N LYS A 228 9.51 6.74 17.53
CA LYS A 228 8.36 6.88 18.44
C LYS A 228 7.03 6.50 17.79
N TYR A 229 6.87 6.65 16.48
CA TYR A 229 5.72 6.07 15.76
C TYR A 229 5.73 4.53 15.87
N LYS A 230 6.93 3.93 15.87
CA LYS A 230 7.20 2.54 16.29
C LYS A 230 6.67 2.21 17.69
N ALA A 231 6.51 3.19 18.59
CA ALA A 231 6.03 3.01 19.96
C ALA A 231 4.53 3.32 20.15
N SER A 232 3.88 4.02 19.22
CA SER A 232 2.44 4.33 19.24
C SER A 232 1.60 3.34 18.40
N GLN A 233 2.07 2.10 18.28
CA GLN A 233 1.48 1.09 17.41
C GLN A 233 0.00 0.83 17.73
N THR A 234 -0.88 1.17 16.79
CA THR A 234 -2.24 0.60 16.69
C THR A 234 -2.23 -0.74 15.96
N PHE A 235 -1.21 -1.01 15.13
CA PHE A 235 -0.97 -2.30 14.49
C PHE A 235 0.04 -3.12 15.28
N LYS A 236 -0.34 -4.33 15.68
CA LYS A 236 0.51 -5.21 16.50
C LYS A 236 1.64 -5.93 15.73
N ASN A 237 1.78 -5.72 14.41
CA ASN A 237 2.85 -6.34 13.61
C ASN A 237 3.98 -5.36 13.31
N SER A 238 5.00 -5.37 14.16
CA SER A 238 6.20 -4.54 14.02
C SER A 238 7.01 -4.84 12.75
N ARG A 239 6.95 -6.07 12.21
CA ARG A 239 7.69 -6.48 11.01
C ARG A 239 7.04 -5.96 9.73
N PHE A 240 5.71 -5.93 9.68
CA PHE A 240 4.96 -5.30 8.59
C PHE A 240 5.35 -3.83 8.47
N GLN A 241 5.19 -3.09 9.57
CA GLN A 241 5.49 -1.66 9.60
C GLN A 241 6.94 -1.38 9.18
N LEU A 242 7.90 -2.15 9.73
CA LEU A 242 9.32 -1.94 9.44
C LEU A 242 9.67 -2.11 7.95
N ILE A 243 9.09 -3.11 7.29
CA ILE A 243 9.33 -3.37 5.86
C ILE A 243 8.70 -2.27 5.00
N ILE A 244 7.42 -1.96 5.23
CA ILE A 244 6.68 -0.96 4.46
C ILE A 244 7.32 0.43 4.62
N ASP A 245 7.66 0.81 5.84
CA ASP A 245 8.29 2.10 6.13
C ASP A 245 9.64 2.25 5.46
N THR A 246 10.48 1.21 5.53
CA THR A 246 11.79 1.22 4.89
C THR A 246 11.62 1.36 3.37
N TYR A 247 10.67 0.63 2.77
CA TYR A 247 10.36 0.74 1.35
C TYR A 247 9.90 2.16 0.96
N TYR A 248 8.99 2.77 1.73
CA TYR A 248 8.52 4.13 1.47
C TYR A 248 9.60 5.19 1.66
N LYS A 249 10.49 5.00 2.64
CA LYS A 249 11.63 5.91 2.86
C LYS A 249 12.57 5.95 1.66
N LEU A 250 12.86 4.80 1.05
CA LEU A 250 13.68 4.74 -0.16
C LEU A 250 13.02 5.54 -1.30
N ASP A 251 11.72 5.34 -1.51
CA ASP A 251 10.96 6.05 -2.53
C ASP A 251 10.94 7.57 -2.31
N LEU A 252 10.56 8.00 -1.10
CA LEU A 252 10.54 9.42 -0.72
C LEU A 252 11.94 10.06 -0.80
N GLY A 253 12.99 9.27 -0.54
CA GLY A 253 14.39 9.66 -0.64
C GLY A 253 14.94 9.79 -2.07
N GLY A 254 14.17 9.40 -3.10
CA GLY A 254 14.61 9.51 -4.49
C GLY A 254 15.15 8.23 -5.12
N TYR A 255 15.20 7.13 -4.37
CA TYR A 255 15.75 5.87 -4.85
C TYR A 255 14.67 5.05 -5.59
N MET A 256 14.88 4.82 -6.90
CA MET A 256 13.99 4.02 -7.76
C MET A 256 12.51 4.38 -7.60
N GLN A 257 12.22 5.69 -7.71
CA GLN A 257 10.91 6.25 -7.41
C GLN A 257 9.79 5.68 -8.26
N ASP A 258 8.67 5.39 -7.60
CA ASP A 258 7.43 5.03 -8.25
C ASP A 258 6.77 6.23 -8.92
N GLU A 259 6.22 5.98 -10.10
CA GLU A 259 5.41 6.95 -10.81
C GLU A 259 4.00 7.06 -10.23
N LYS A 260 3.49 6.02 -9.57
CA LYS A 260 2.13 5.98 -9.02
C LYS A 260 2.12 5.53 -7.57
N PHE A 261 1.36 6.24 -6.73
CA PHE A 261 1.26 5.91 -5.31
C PHE A 261 0.61 4.55 -5.05
N GLU A 262 -0.35 4.15 -5.88
CA GLU A 262 -0.95 2.81 -5.76
C GLU A 262 0.08 1.70 -6.05
N ASN A 263 0.97 1.87 -7.04
CA ASN A 263 2.05 0.93 -7.30
C ASN A 263 3.00 0.83 -6.11
N LEU A 264 3.37 1.98 -5.51
CA LEU A 264 4.19 2.00 -4.30
C LEU A 264 3.57 1.16 -3.17
N ILE A 265 2.26 1.24 -2.99
CA ILE A 265 1.54 0.45 -1.99
C ILE A 265 1.61 -1.04 -2.33
N ASP A 266 1.20 -1.44 -3.53
CA ASP A 266 1.11 -2.87 -3.86
C ASP A 266 2.47 -3.54 -3.95
N ASP A 267 3.48 -2.88 -4.51
CA ASP A 267 4.84 -3.38 -4.55
C ASP A 267 5.39 -3.55 -3.12
N SER A 268 5.12 -2.58 -2.22
CA SER A 268 5.53 -2.71 -0.82
C SER A 268 4.88 -3.91 -0.12
N LEU A 269 3.64 -4.25 -0.48
CA LEU A 269 2.96 -5.46 0.02
C LEU A 269 3.59 -6.73 -0.55
N HIS A 270 3.92 -6.76 -1.85
CA HIS A 270 4.65 -7.88 -2.45
C HIS A 270 6.00 -8.10 -1.76
N VAL A 271 6.74 -7.03 -1.45
CA VAL A 271 8.00 -7.10 -0.70
C VAL A 271 7.79 -7.65 0.72
N TYR A 272 6.73 -7.21 1.40
CA TYR A 272 6.39 -7.69 2.74
C TYR A 272 6.08 -9.19 2.78
N TYR A 273 5.29 -9.68 1.84
CA TYR A 273 4.96 -11.12 1.76
C TYR A 273 6.12 -11.94 1.22
N GLY A 274 6.91 -11.38 0.29
CA GLY A 274 8.18 -11.96 -0.16
C GLY A 274 9.12 -12.24 1.00
N ALA A 275 9.20 -11.33 1.98
CA ALA A 275 10.01 -11.49 3.19
C ALA A 275 9.60 -12.65 4.12
N GLN A 276 8.51 -13.36 3.82
CA GLN A 276 8.08 -14.59 4.52
C GLN A 276 8.53 -15.87 3.81
N CYS A 277 9.08 -15.76 2.59
CA CYS A 277 9.52 -16.88 1.76
C CYS A 277 11.05 -16.95 1.69
N ASP A 278 11.59 -18.04 1.14
CA ASP A 278 13.03 -18.20 0.92
C ASP A 278 13.50 -17.31 -0.24
N PHE A 279 12.65 -17.14 -1.24
CA PHE A 279 12.89 -16.32 -2.42
C PHE A 279 11.73 -15.39 -2.73
N PHE A 280 12.04 -14.21 -3.24
CA PHE A 280 11.08 -13.27 -3.84
C PHE A 280 11.47 -13.05 -5.30
N VAL A 281 10.56 -13.33 -6.24
CA VAL A 281 10.82 -13.19 -7.68
C VAL A 281 9.93 -12.09 -8.26
N THR A 282 10.55 -11.09 -8.87
CA THR A 282 9.86 -10.01 -9.59
C THR A 282 10.62 -9.66 -10.87
N ASN A 283 9.91 -9.35 -11.95
CA ASN A 283 10.54 -8.82 -13.16
C ASN A 283 10.59 -7.28 -13.19
N ASP A 284 9.98 -6.59 -12.23
CA ASP A 284 10.01 -5.12 -12.11
C ASP A 284 11.37 -4.65 -11.57
N ASP A 285 12.04 -3.71 -12.26
CA ASP A 285 13.38 -3.23 -11.89
C ASP A 285 13.37 -2.35 -10.63
N ARG A 286 12.33 -1.52 -10.45
CA ARG A 286 12.21 -0.63 -9.29
C ARG A 286 11.88 -1.43 -8.05
N CYS A 287 10.91 -2.34 -8.15
CA CYS A 287 10.56 -3.25 -7.08
C CYS A 287 11.75 -4.14 -6.70
N PHE A 288 12.45 -4.75 -7.68
CA PHE A 288 13.64 -5.56 -7.42
C PHE A 288 14.72 -4.80 -6.63
N ALA A 289 15.08 -3.60 -7.08
CA ALA A 289 16.12 -2.79 -6.44
C ALA A 289 15.73 -2.37 -5.02
N LYS A 290 14.48 -1.89 -4.82
CA LYS A 290 13.99 -1.50 -3.50
C LYS A 290 13.85 -2.69 -2.56
N ALA A 291 13.32 -3.82 -3.02
CA ALA A 291 13.18 -5.04 -2.23
C ALA A 291 14.55 -5.56 -1.75
N THR A 292 15.53 -5.58 -2.65
CA THR A 292 16.91 -5.99 -2.33
C THR A 292 17.48 -5.10 -1.23
N LYS A 293 17.34 -3.77 -1.39
CA LYS A 293 17.82 -2.81 -0.41
C LYS A 293 17.13 -2.94 0.95
N VAL A 294 15.80 -3.12 0.95
CA VAL A 294 15.04 -3.35 2.19
C VAL A 294 15.48 -4.64 2.87
N PHE A 295 15.70 -5.72 2.13
CA PHE A 295 16.10 -7.00 2.72
C PHE A 295 17.52 -6.94 3.28
N GLU A 296 18.44 -6.26 2.61
CA GLU A 296 19.79 -5.99 3.11
C GLU A 296 19.75 -5.14 4.40
N ASP A 297 19.07 -4.00 4.38
CA ASP A 297 19.03 -3.04 5.49
C ASP A 297 18.37 -3.64 6.74
N LEU A 298 17.39 -4.54 6.55
CA LEU A 298 16.67 -5.22 7.62
C LEU A 298 17.19 -6.62 7.94
N GLN A 299 18.27 -7.06 7.30
CA GLN A 299 18.88 -8.39 7.47
C GLN A 299 17.88 -9.54 7.27
N ILE A 300 16.97 -9.40 6.30
CA ILE A 300 16.01 -10.42 5.90
C ILE A 300 16.72 -11.47 5.04
N LYS A 301 16.52 -12.76 5.36
CA LYS A 301 17.22 -13.87 4.70
C LYS A 301 16.73 -14.17 3.28
N THR A 302 15.52 -13.73 2.94
CA THR A 302 14.91 -13.92 1.62
C THR A 302 15.81 -13.37 0.53
N LYS A 303 16.02 -14.13 -0.54
CA LYS A 303 16.76 -13.66 -1.71
C LYS A 303 15.81 -13.09 -2.76
N VAL A 304 16.10 -11.88 -3.25
CA VAL A 304 15.35 -11.28 -4.36
C VAL A 304 16.00 -11.70 -5.68
N LEU A 305 15.20 -12.19 -6.62
CA LEU A 305 15.69 -12.71 -7.91
C LEU A 305 14.89 -12.11 -9.08
N LYS A 306 15.57 -11.89 -10.20
CA LYS A 306 14.90 -11.78 -11.51
C LYS A 306 14.59 -13.18 -12.05
N PRO A 307 13.63 -13.33 -12.97
CA PRO A 307 13.30 -14.63 -13.55
C PRO A 307 14.49 -15.36 -14.17
N LEU A 308 15.39 -14.60 -14.81
CA LEU A 308 16.61 -15.11 -15.44
C LEU A 308 17.60 -15.68 -14.42
N ASP A 309 17.63 -15.10 -13.21
CA ASP A 309 18.55 -15.48 -12.14
C ASP A 309 18.00 -16.63 -11.27
N CYS A 310 16.77 -17.08 -11.52
CA CYS A 310 16.20 -18.24 -10.84
C CYS A 310 17.07 -19.49 -11.09
N PRO A 311 17.46 -20.21 -10.04
CA PRO A 311 18.29 -21.39 -10.19
C PRO A 311 17.56 -22.50 -10.95
N GLN A 312 18.34 -23.40 -11.56
CA GLN A 312 17.79 -24.59 -12.21
C GLN A 312 17.05 -25.52 -11.23
N SER A 313 17.41 -25.46 -9.95
CA SER A 313 16.72 -26.11 -8.85
C SER A 313 16.84 -25.25 -7.59
N PHE A 314 15.73 -25.05 -6.89
CA PHE A 314 15.63 -24.29 -5.63
C PHE A 314 15.99 -25.14 -4.38
N ALA A 315 16.81 -26.19 -4.56
CA ALA A 315 17.15 -27.19 -3.54
C ALA A 315 17.97 -26.65 -2.36
#